data_AF-A0A4Q9LYM2-F1
#
_entry.id   AF-A0A4Q9LYM2-F1
#
_cell.length_a   1.000
_cell.length_b   1.000
_cell.length_c   1.000
_cell.angle_alpha   90.00
_cell.angle_beta   90.00
_cell.angle_gamma   90.00
#
_symmetry.space_group_name_H-M   'P 1'
#
loop_
_entity.id
_entity.type
_entity.pdbx_description
1 polymer ?
#
loop_
_entity_poly.entity_id
_entity_poly.type
_entity_poly.pdbx_seq_one_letter_code
_entity_poly.pdbx_strand_id
1 'polypeptide(L)'
;MYVYFIRSFLVLESLILKSKVLSKIRYDFSEFVSDDLKYMEIHNLTFNEKDRFIFTRFVKMWYLKISNCSFKGINFNEMFSPYKEYKFTCIALTGIDILIEDVIFLKNLSHLTELNFNNCHFIERSYLSLTKKNFSGLKLLVCNIFFEDSRAFVDYSKDLTMFLSTEFSGDVLHVQNVFNHFS
;
A
#
# COMPACT_ATOMS: atom_id res chain seq x y z
N MET A 1 18.99 -4.50 -27.43
CA MET A 1 18.86 -4.21 -25.99
C MET A 1 18.89 -2.70 -25.82
N TYR A 2 17.74 -2.06 -25.57
CA TYR A 2 17.69 -0.61 -25.40
C TYR A 2 18.12 -0.26 -23.98
N VAL A 3 19.33 0.29 -23.85
CA VAL A 3 19.82 0.89 -22.61
C VAL A 3 19.40 2.35 -22.64
N TYR A 4 18.33 2.69 -21.93
CA TYR A 4 17.96 4.09 -21.72
C TYR A 4 18.83 4.64 -20.59
N PHE A 5 19.76 5.55 -20.94
CA PHE A 5 20.43 6.41 -19.99
C PHE A 5 19.59 7.67 -19.83
N ILE A 6 18.80 7.73 -18.77
CA ILE A 6 18.23 9.00 -18.31
C ILE A 6 19.27 9.62 -17.39
N ARG A 7 19.84 10.78 -17.78
CA ARG A 7 20.86 11.48 -16.97
C ARG A 7 20.26 12.28 -15.81
N SER A 8 19.06 12.83 -15.99
CA SER A 8 18.24 13.43 -14.94
C SER A 8 16.86 13.76 -15.50
N PHE A 9 15.84 13.68 -14.66
CA PHE A 9 14.50 14.23 -14.90
C PHE A 9 13.94 14.64 -13.54
N LEU A 10 13.38 15.84 -13.44
CA LEU A 10 12.75 16.31 -12.21
C LEU A 10 11.26 16.04 -12.29
N VAL A 11 10.75 15.26 -11.35
CA VAL A 11 9.31 14.98 -11.24
C VAL A 11 8.72 15.88 -10.19
N LEU A 12 7.84 16.80 -10.61
CA LEU A 12 7.28 17.84 -9.75
C LEU A 12 5.97 17.42 -9.07
N GLU A 13 5.06 16.75 -9.79
CA GLU A 13 3.69 16.52 -9.30
C GLU A 13 3.34 15.04 -9.14
N SER A 14 3.57 14.23 -10.19
CA SER A 14 3.16 12.84 -10.24
C SER A 14 4.22 11.92 -10.83
N LEU A 15 4.47 10.78 -10.19
CA LEU A 15 5.40 9.76 -10.66
C LEU A 15 4.71 8.39 -10.79
N ILE A 16 4.80 7.76 -11.97
CA ILE A 16 4.36 6.38 -12.18
C ILE A 16 5.57 5.54 -12.58
N LEU A 17 5.97 4.61 -11.72
CA LEU A 17 7.03 3.65 -12.00
C LEU A 17 6.43 2.28 -12.34
N LYS A 18 6.66 1.82 -13.57
CA LYS A 18 6.26 0.49 -14.06
C LYS A 18 7.47 -0.19 -14.69
N SER A 19 8.06 -1.20 -14.07
CA SER A 19 9.08 -2.02 -14.75
C SER A 19 9.51 -3.27 -13.99
N LYS A 20 9.86 -4.34 -14.73
CA LYS A 20 10.65 -5.47 -14.20
C LYS A 20 12.17 -5.22 -14.20
N VAL A 21 12.64 -4.17 -14.89
CA VAL A 21 14.06 -3.94 -15.26
C VAL A 21 14.68 -2.73 -14.53
N LEU A 22 13.92 -2.04 -13.68
CA LEU A 22 14.36 -0.83 -12.95
C LEU A 22 15.33 -1.08 -11.77
N SER A 23 16.00 -2.23 -11.74
CA SER A 23 16.98 -2.56 -10.70
C SER A 23 18.12 -1.53 -10.57
N LYS A 24 18.34 -0.69 -11.58
CA LYS A 24 19.33 0.42 -11.58
C LYS A 24 18.81 1.78 -11.10
N ILE A 25 17.51 2.10 -11.22
CA ILE A 25 16.98 3.37 -10.67
C ILE A 25 16.94 3.35 -9.13
N ARG A 26 17.09 2.17 -8.54
CA ARG A 26 17.02 1.90 -7.11
C ARG A 26 17.92 2.79 -6.23
N TYR A 27 19.07 3.24 -6.76
CA TYR A 27 20.01 4.10 -6.01
C TYR A 27 19.79 5.60 -6.24
N ASP A 28 19.16 5.94 -7.35
CA ASP A 28 19.03 7.30 -7.88
C ASP A 28 17.60 7.86 -7.66
N PHE A 29 16.65 6.98 -7.35
CA PHE A 29 15.23 7.28 -7.23
C PHE A 29 14.93 8.38 -6.22
N SER A 30 15.52 8.29 -5.03
CA SER A 30 15.32 9.33 -4.03
C SER A 30 15.96 10.63 -4.50
N GLU A 31 17.13 10.62 -5.14
CA GLU A 31 17.86 11.83 -5.53
C GLU A 31 17.15 12.66 -6.60
N PHE A 32 16.45 12.03 -7.55
CA PHE A 32 15.86 12.70 -8.72
C PHE A 32 14.38 13.08 -8.59
N VAL A 33 13.72 12.72 -7.49
CA VAL A 33 12.30 13.00 -7.27
C VAL A 33 12.14 14.17 -6.31
N SER A 34 11.29 15.15 -6.66
CA SER A 34 11.07 16.33 -5.82
C SER A 34 10.50 15.96 -4.44
N ASP A 35 10.89 16.71 -3.40
CA ASP A 35 10.29 16.61 -2.07
C ASP A 35 8.81 17.05 -2.06
N ASP A 36 8.42 17.84 -3.05
CA ASP A 36 7.05 18.33 -3.21
C ASP A 36 6.17 17.39 -4.05
N LEU A 37 6.64 16.17 -4.35
CA LEU A 37 5.85 15.17 -5.06
C LEU A 37 4.54 14.90 -4.31
N LYS A 38 3.41 15.04 -5.01
CA LYS A 38 2.07 14.84 -4.44
C LYS A 38 1.53 13.44 -4.69
N TYR A 39 1.89 12.82 -5.83
CA TYR A 39 1.34 11.54 -6.27
C TYR A 39 2.44 10.57 -6.68
N MET A 40 2.38 9.34 -6.16
CA MET A 40 3.29 8.28 -6.56
C MET A 40 2.54 6.96 -6.78
N GLU A 41 2.83 6.31 -7.90
CA GLU A 41 2.45 4.93 -8.15
C GLU A 41 3.68 4.06 -8.45
N ILE A 42 3.73 2.89 -7.85
CA ILE A 42 4.81 1.92 -8.01
C ILE A 42 4.22 0.57 -8.34
N HIS A 43 4.71 -0.04 -9.42
CA HIS A 43 4.19 -1.30 -9.93
C HIS A 43 5.31 -2.29 -10.22
N ASN A 44 5.14 -3.53 -9.77
CA ASN A 44 5.99 -4.68 -10.11
C ASN A 44 7.48 -4.51 -9.75
N LEU A 45 7.78 -3.88 -8.61
CA LEU A 45 9.14 -3.75 -8.09
C LEU A 45 9.43 -4.75 -6.97
N THR A 46 10.73 -5.02 -6.75
CA THR A 46 11.20 -5.79 -5.60
C THR A 46 11.93 -4.87 -4.64
N PHE A 47 11.40 -4.71 -3.43
CA PHE A 47 12.05 -4.02 -2.32
C PHE A 47 12.85 -4.99 -1.46
N ASN A 48 13.94 -4.51 -0.86
CA ASN A 48 14.77 -5.25 0.09
C ASN A 48 15.28 -4.33 1.21
N GLU A 49 16.07 -4.87 2.12
CA GLU A 49 16.63 -4.13 3.26
C GLU A 49 17.33 -2.82 2.91
N LYS A 50 17.90 -2.67 1.70
CA LYS A 50 18.55 -1.43 1.27
C LYS A 50 17.56 -0.32 0.94
N ASP A 51 16.30 -0.65 0.71
CA ASP A 51 15.23 0.30 0.42
C ASP A 51 14.49 0.75 1.70
N ARG A 52 14.99 0.36 2.88
CA ARG A 52 14.50 0.92 4.15
C ARG A 52 14.55 2.44 4.08
N PHE A 53 13.51 3.08 4.59
CA PHE A 53 13.40 4.54 4.64
C PHE A 53 13.37 5.25 3.27
N ILE A 54 13.18 4.55 2.14
CA ILE A 54 13.17 5.15 0.81
C ILE A 54 12.12 6.28 0.63
N PHE A 55 11.04 6.26 1.43
CA PHE A 55 10.01 7.30 1.40
C PHE A 55 10.17 8.40 2.46
N THR A 56 11.28 8.42 3.18
CA THR A 56 11.51 9.36 4.30
C THR A 56 11.47 10.83 3.90
N ARG A 57 11.80 11.17 2.65
CA ARG A 57 11.78 12.57 2.17
C ARG A 57 10.39 13.06 1.76
N PHE A 58 9.47 12.17 1.39
CA PHE A 58 8.18 12.54 0.80
C PHE A 58 7.07 12.79 1.82
N VAL A 59 7.33 13.64 2.82
CA VAL A 59 6.38 13.93 3.91
C VAL A 59 5.13 14.68 3.44
N LYS A 60 5.22 15.40 2.31
CA LYS A 60 4.11 16.17 1.74
C LYS A 60 3.27 15.39 0.73
N MET A 61 3.61 14.14 0.43
CA MET A 61 2.90 13.34 -0.56
C MET A 61 1.47 13.03 -0.08
N TRP A 62 0.50 13.15 -0.99
CA TRP A 62 -0.92 12.94 -0.69
C TRP A 62 -1.38 11.54 -1.08
N TYR A 63 -0.84 11.02 -2.17
CA TYR A 63 -1.29 9.77 -2.77
C TYR A 63 -0.12 8.82 -2.99
N LEU A 64 -0.25 7.60 -2.46
CA LEU A 64 0.67 6.51 -2.72
C LEU A 64 -0.09 5.26 -3.17
N LYS A 65 0.32 4.70 -4.30
CA LYS A 65 -0.12 3.39 -4.78
C LYS A 65 1.06 2.45 -4.95
N ILE A 66 0.97 1.27 -4.36
CA ILE A 66 1.95 0.19 -4.56
C ILE A 66 1.19 -1.04 -5.04
N SER A 67 1.61 -1.60 -6.18
CA SER A 67 0.92 -2.72 -6.82
C SER A 67 1.88 -3.81 -7.23
N ASN A 68 1.56 -5.05 -6.84
CA ASN A 68 2.28 -6.27 -7.17
C ASN A 68 3.79 -6.17 -6.90
N CYS A 69 4.16 -5.51 -5.80
CA CYS A 69 5.54 -5.38 -5.39
C CYS A 69 5.90 -6.48 -4.38
N SER A 70 7.12 -7.00 -4.46
CA SER A 70 7.62 -8.04 -3.54
C SER A 70 8.57 -7.42 -2.52
N PHE A 71 8.47 -7.80 -1.26
CA PHE A 71 9.33 -7.30 -0.20
C PHE A 71 10.23 -8.43 0.32
N LYS A 72 11.55 -8.22 0.35
CA LYS A 72 12.55 -9.23 0.72
C LYS A 72 13.38 -8.78 1.93
N GLY A 73 13.07 -9.31 3.12
CA GLY A 73 13.74 -8.92 4.37
C GLY A 73 13.35 -7.53 4.88
N ILE A 74 12.25 -6.99 4.37
CA ILE A 74 11.70 -5.69 4.73
C ILE A 74 10.18 -5.76 4.62
N ASN A 75 9.46 -4.94 5.39
CA ASN A 75 8.01 -4.77 5.32
C ASN A 75 7.64 -3.39 4.76
N PHE A 76 6.36 -3.19 4.46
CA PHE A 76 5.89 -1.93 3.87
C PHE A 76 6.12 -0.74 4.83
N ASN A 77 5.82 -0.90 6.12
CA ASN A 77 6.02 0.16 7.12
C ASN A 77 7.48 0.62 7.23
N GLU A 78 8.43 -0.29 6.98
CA GLU A 78 9.87 0.00 7.10
C GLU A 78 10.42 0.85 5.93
N MET A 79 9.62 1.10 4.90
CA MET A 79 9.94 2.07 3.85
C MET A 79 9.84 3.53 4.34
N PHE A 80 9.24 3.74 5.52
CA PHE A 80 8.98 5.05 6.12
C PHE A 80 9.76 5.24 7.41
N SER A 81 10.04 6.50 7.75
CA SER A 81 10.61 6.86 9.04
C SER A 81 9.48 6.94 10.08
N PRO A 82 9.60 6.25 11.23
CA PRO A 82 8.56 6.29 12.27
C PRO A 82 8.50 7.64 13.00
N TYR A 83 9.46 8.54 12.76
CA TYR A 83 9.58 9.83 13.44
C TYR A 83 9.07 11.01 12.62
N LYS A 84 8.45 10.75 11.46
CA LYS A 84 7.95 11.78 10.55
C LYS A 84 6.44 11.77 10.45
N GLU A 85 5.87 12.95 10.36
CA GLU A 85 4.46 13.13 10.02
C GLU A 85 4.30 13.16 8.50
N TYR A 86 3.51 12.23 7.96
CA TYR A 86 3.21 12.15 6.53
C TYR A 86 1.82 12.70 6.23
N LYS A 87 1.67 13.39 5.10
CA LYS A 87 0.41 14.01 4.66
C LYS A 87 -0.41 13.13 3.69
N PHE A 88 -0.22 11.81 3.73
CA PHE A 88 -0.99 10.89 2.89
C PHE A 88 -2.47 11.02 3.22
N THR A 89 -3.27 11.33 2.19
CA THR A 89 -4.73 11.30 2.25
C THR A 89 -5.28 10.01 1.67
N CYS A 90 -4.55 9.38 0.75
CA CYS A 90 -4.94 8.14 0.10
C CYS A 90 -3.75 7.18 -0.05
N ILE A 91 -3.94 5.93 0.39
CA ILE A 91 -3.00 4.83 0.16
C ILE A 91 -3.74 3.67 -0.50
N ALA A 92 -3.18 3.17 -1.60
CA ALA A 92 -3.71 2.01 -2.32
C ALA A 92 -2.64 0.91 -2.44
N LEU A 93 -2.88 -0.23 -1.82
CA LEU A 93 -2.02 -1.39 -1.85
C LEU A 93 -2.68 -2.49 -2.67
N THR A 94 -1.91 -3.16 -3.52
CA THR A 94 -2.44 -4.23 -4.38
C THR A 94 -1.48 -5.41 -4.47
N GLY A 95 -1.94 -6.62 -4.16
CA GLY A 95 -1.10 -7.82 -4.30
C GLY A 95 0.11 -7.83 -3.36
N ILE A 96 -0.08 -7.38 -2.11
CA ILE A 96 0.97 -7.27 -1.08
C ILE A 96 0.52 -8.01 0.18
N ASP A 97 1.46 -8.69 0.84
CA ASP A 97 1.27 -9.24 2.19
C ASP A 97 1.27 -8.11 3.23
N ILE A 98 0.25 -8.05 4.08
CA ILE A 98 0.06 -7.00 5.07
C ILE A 98 0.25 -7.58 6.47
N LEU A 99 1.24 -7.06 7.19
CA LEU A 99 1.53 -7.43 8.57
C LEU A 99 0.85 -6.47 9.56
N ILE A 100 0.85 -6.83 10.84
CA ILE A 100 0.24 -5.99 11.88
C ILE A 100 0.97 -4.65 12.01
N GLU A 101 2.30 -4.63 11.83
CA GLU A 101 3.12 -3.41 11.85
C GLU A 101 2.74 -2.46 10.70
N ASP A 102 2.33 -2.98 9.55
CA ASP A 102 1.84 -2.19 8.43
C ASP A 102 0.53 -1.49 8.78
N VAL A 103 -0.40 -2.22 9.42
CA VAL A 103 -1.68 -1.65 9.87
C VAL A 103 -1.47 -0.61 10.97
N ILE A 104 -0.53 -0.85 11.90
CA ILE A 104 -0.16 0.11 12.95
C ILE A 104 0.43 1.39 12.34
N PHE A 105 1.29 1.26 11.34
CA PHE A 105 1.82 2.41 10.61
C PHE A 105 0.69 3.21 9.93
N LEU A 106 -0.17 2.54 9.18
CA LEU A 106 -1.30 3.17 8.47
C LEU A 106 -2.24 3.90 9.42
N LYS A 107 -2.52 3.32 10.60
CA LYS A 107 -3.31 3.96 11.66
C LYS A 107 -2.72 5.29 12.12
N ASN A 108 -1.39 5.41 12.15
CA ASN A 108 -0.72 6.61 12.65
C ASN A 108 -0.69 7.76 11.62
N LEU A 109 -1.22 7.54 10.41
CA LEU A 109 -1.33 8.58 9.37
C LEU A 109 -2.57 9.45 9.61
N SER A 110 -2.37 10.55 10.34
CA SER A 110 -3.46 11.45 10.78
C SER A 110 -4.27 12.12 9.67
N HIS A 111 -3.73 12.20 8.45
CA HIS A 111 -4.40 12.81 7.28
C HIS A 111 -5.09 11.78 6.39
N LEU A 112 -4.96 10.49 6.70
CA LEU A 112 -5.46 9.40 5.84
C LEU A 112 -6.99 9.37 5.86
N THR A 113 -7.59 9.60 4.70
CA THR A 113 -9.05 9.55 4.50
C THR A 113 -9.48 8.37 3.65
N GLU A 114 -8.58 7.80 2.85
CA GLU A 114 -8.87 6.71 1.92
C GLU A 114 -7.82 5.61 2.01
N LEU A 115 -8.26 4.37 2.18
CA LEU A 115 -7.40 3.20 2.22
C LEU A 115 -7.96 2.10 1.32
N ASN A 116 -7.16 1.63 0.37
CA ASN A 116 -7.59 0.61 -0.58
C ASN A 116 -6.65 -0.59 -0.51
N PHE A 117 -7.19 -1.75 -0.19
CA PHE A 117 -6.50 -3.04 -0.26
C PHE A 117 -7.13 -3.86 -1.38
N ASN A 118 -6.37 -4.15 -2.44
CA ASN A 118 -6.85 -4.97 -3.55
C ASN A 118 -5.99 -6.22 -3.66
N ASN A 119 -6.58 -7.41 -3.57
CA ASN A 119 -5.84 -8.66 -3.60
C ASN A 119 -4.68 -8.72 -2.57
N CYS A 120 -4.84 -8.05 -1.42
CA CYS A 120 -3.86 -8.09 -0.35
C CYS A 120 -4.13 -9.28 0.57
N HIS A 121 -3.06 -9.82 1.15
CA HIS A 121 -3.13 -10.94 2.08
C HIS A 121 -2.71 -10.47 3.47
N PHE A 122 -3.65 -10.38 4.41
CA PHE A 122 -3.38 -10.00 5.78
C PHE A 122 -2.84 -11.20 6.56
N ILE A 123 -1.53 -11.21 6.78
CA ILE A 123 -0.78 -12.24 7.50
C ILE A 123 -1.24 -12.29 8.95
N GLU A 124 -1.35 -13.49 9.52
CA GLU A 124 -1.69 -13.72 10.94
C GLU A 124 -2.93 -12.96 11.43
N ARG A 125 -3.92 -12.78 10.54
CA ARG A 125 -5.15 -12.02 10.82
C ARG A 125 -4.87 -10.56 11.24
N SER A 126 -3.82 -9.94 10.71
CA SER A 126 -3.48 -8.52 10.95
C SER A 126 -4.65 -7.56 10.67
N TYR A 127 -5.59 -7.95 9.80
CA TYR A 127 -6.84 -7.24 9.53
C TYR A 127 -7.69 -6.96 10.78
N LEU A 128 -7.55 -7.73 11.86
CA LEU A 128 -8.27 -7.48 13.12
C LEU A 128 -7.89 -6.12 13.75
N SER A 129 -6.78 -5.53 13.32
CA SER A 129 -6.35 -4.18 13.73
C SER A 129 -7.05 -3.05 12.96
N LEU A 130 -7.75 -3.36 11.86
CA LEU A 130 -8.57 -2.44 11.09
C LEU A 130 -9.90 -2.19 11.83
N THR A 131 -9.85 -1.42 12.91
CA THR A 131 -11.04 -1.07 13.71
C THR A 131 -11.48 0.37 13.47
N LYS A 132 -12.77 0.67 13.65
CA LYS A 132 -13.31 2.03 13.61
C LYS A 132 -12.57 2.97 14.56
N LYS A 133 -12.23 2.47 15.75
CA LYS A 133 -11.46 3.24 16.75
C LYS A 133 -10.09 3.65 16.22
N ASN A 134 -9.42 2.76 15.49
CA ASN A 134 -8.09 3.02 14.94
C ASN A 134 -8.15 3.93 13.71
N PHE A 135 -9.23 3.87 12.94
CA PHE A 135 -9.36 4.54 11.65
C PHE A 135 -10.55 5.51 11.61
N SER A 136 -10.79 6.25 12.69
CA SER A 136 -11.94 7.16 12.81
C SER A 136 -11.94 8.32 11.80
N GLY A 137 -10.77 8.65 11.22
CA GLY A 137 -10.62 9.65 10.16
C GLY A 137 -10.87 9.13 8.74
N LEU A 138 -10.97 7.80 8.53
CA LEU A 138 -11.23 7.24 7.21
C LEU A 138 -12.65 7.58 6.75
N LYS A 139 -12.73 8.08 5.53
CA LYS A 139 -13.97 8.25 4.77
C LYS A 139 -14.25 7.05 3.88
N LEU A 140 -13.21 6.36 3.42
CA LEU A 140 -13.33 5.22 2.53
C LEU A 140 -12.29 4.16 2.91
N LEU A 141 -12.76 2.93 3.08
CA LEU A 141 -11.91 1.74 3.15
C LEU A 141 -12.48 0.71 2.17
N VAL A 142 -11.67 0.36 1.17
CA VAL A 142 -11.99 -0.67 0.19
C VAL A 142 -11.09 -1.87 0.43
N CYS A 143 -11.69 -3.04 0.54
CA CYS A 143 -10.99 -4.32 0.62
C CYS A 143 -11.54 -5.26 -0.46
N ASN A 144 -10.92 -5.27 -1.64
CA ASN A 144 -11.23 -6.25 -2.69
C ASN A 144 -10.28 -7.44 -2.55
N ILE A 145 -10.79 -8.66 -2.52
CA ILE A 145 -9.94 -9.85 -2.39
C ILE A 145 -10.34 -10.86 -3.47
N PHE A 146 -9.36 -11.30 -4.24
CA PHE A 146 -9.53 -12.27 -5.31
C PHE A 146 -8.91 -13.59 -4.86
N PHE A 147 -9.57 -14.71 -5.16
CA PHE A 147 -9.15 -16.02 -4.67
C PHE A 147 -8.88 -16.99 -5.82
N GLU A 148 -7.80 -17.74 -5.69
CA GLU A 148 -7.63 -19.03 -6.36
C GLU A 148 -8.19 -20.13 -5.45
N ASP A 149 -8.86 -21.10 -6.06
CA ASP A 149 -9.92 -21.97 -5.56
C ASP A 149 -9.52 -22.97 -4.44
N SER A 150 -9.01 -22.46 -3.32
CA SER A 150 -8.54 -23.27 -2.19
C SER A 150 -9.38 -23.04 -0.93
N ARG A 151 -9.87 -24.14 -0.34
CA ARG A 151 -10.80 -24.10 0.82
C ARG A 151 -10.30 -23.27 2.01
N ALA A 152 -9.00 -23.34 2.32
CA ALA A 152 -8.41 -22.55 3.41
C ALA A 152 -8.48 -21.02 3.17
N PHE A 153 -8.36 -20.59 1.91
CA PHE A 153 -8.49 -19.18 1.54
C PHE A 153 -9.95 -18.72 1.52
N VAL A 154 -10.89 -19.63 1.21
CA VAL A 154 -12.33 -19.34 1.29
C VAL A 154 -12.75 -19.05 2.73
N ASP A 155 -12.32 -19.83 3.71
CA ASP A 155 -12.68 -19.59 5.12
C ASP A 155 -12.07 -18.29 5.65
N TYR A 156 -10.80 -18.04 5.33
CA TYR A 156 -10.13 -16.77 5.63
C TYR A 156 -10.89 -15.56 5.06
N SER A 157 -11.37 -15.66 3.81
CA SER A 157 -12.10 -14.58 3.15
C SER A 157 -13.40 -14.23 3.86
N LYS A 158 -14.12 -15.25 4.34
CA LYS A 158 -15.38 -15.10 5.05
C LYS A 158 -15.16 -14.46 6.40
N ASP A 159 -14.15 -14.91 7.13
CA ASP A 159 -13.77 -14.34 8.43
C ASP A 159 -13.43 -12.84 8.31
N LEU A 160 -12.61 -12.48 7.32
CA LEU A 160 -12.23 -11.10 7.04
C LEU A 160 -13.44 -10.25 6.62
N THR A 161 -14.26 -10.76 5.71
CA THR A 161 -15.48 -10.09 5.25
C THR A 161 -16.46 -9.84 6.40
N MET A 162 -16.71 -10.86 7.21
CA MET A 162 -17.62 -10.78 8.35
C MET A 162 -17.11 -9.79 9.39
N PHE A 163 -15.80 -9.82 9.69
CA PHE A 163 -15.18 -8.86 10.58
C PHE A 163 -15.35 -7.43 10.09
N LEU A 164 -14.93 -7.12 8.87
CA LEU A 164 -15.01 -5.75 8.33
C LEU A 164 -16.45 -5.26 8.24
N SER A 165 -17.37 -6.12 7.82
CA SER A 165 -18.79 -5.77 7.73
C SER A 165 -19.38 -5.44 9.10
N THR A 166 -19.00 -6.21 10.14
CA THR A 166 -19.45 -5.96 11.52
C THR A 166 -18.84 -4.68 12.07
N GLU A 167 -17.52 -4.58 12.01
CA GLU A 167 -16.73 -3.48 12.56
C GLU A 167 -17.15 -2.14 11.94
N PHE A 168 -17.43 -2.12 10.62
CA PHE A 168 -17.67 -0.89 9.87
C PHE A 168 -19.12 -0.65 9.43
N SER A 169 -20.07 -1.52 9.82
CA SER A 169 -21.50 -1.30 9.53
C SER A 169 -21.98 0.09 9.99
N GLY A 170 -22.73 0.80 9.13
CA GLY A 170 -23.46 2.03 9.48
C GLY A 170 -22.85 3.37 9.04
N ASP A 171 -21.55 3.45 8.73
CA ASP A 171 -20.89 4.71 8.31
C ASP A 171 -19.98 4.47 7.09
N VAL A 172 -20.23 5.19 5.98
CA VAL A 172 -19.39 5.53 4.79
C VAL A 172 -18.44 4.46 4.19
N LEU A 173 -18.42 3.23 4.68
CA LEU A 173 -17.55 2.17 4.18
C LEU A 173 -18.21 1.42 3.03
N HIS A 174 -17.79 1.75 1.81
CA HIS A 174 -17.96 0.86 0.67
C HIS A 174 -16.96 -0.30 0.78
N VAL A 175 -17.30 -1.29 1.61
CA VAL A 175 -16.68 -2.62 1.52
C VAL A 175 -17.24 -3.30 0.28
N GLN A 176 -16.58 -3.13 -0.86
CA GLN A 176 -16.92 -3.88 -2.06
C GLN A 176 -16.16 -5.22 -2.02
N ASN A 177 -16.90 -6.31 -1.84
CA ASN A 177 -16.37 -7.65 -2.02
C ASN A 177 -16.74 -8.13 -3.43
N VAL A 178 -15.77 -8.15 -4.35
CA VAL A 178 -15.98 -8.74 -5.68
C VAL A 178 -15.49 -10.18 -5.66
N PHE A 179 -16.40 -11.12 -5.39
CA PHE A 179 -16.14 -12.54 -5.63
C PHE A 179 -16.28 -12.80 -7.14
N ASN A 180 -15.17 -12.82 -7.87
CA ASN A 180 -15.17 -13.42 -9.19
C ASN A 180 -14.99 -14.93 -9.02
N HIS A 181 -16.10 -15.67 -9.05
CA HIS A 181 -16.06 -17.09 -9.33
C HIS A 181 -15.54 -17.26 -10.76
N PHE A 182 -14.29 -17.69 -10.92
CA PHE A 182 -13.88 -18.31 -12.18
C PHE A 182 -14.53 -19.69 -12.21
N SER A 183 -15.68 -19.77 -12.89
CA SER A 183 -16.34 -21.00 -13.32
C SER A 183 -15.52 -21.73 -14.37
#